data_AF-A0A2M7X4G9-F1
#
_entry.id   AF-A0A2M7X4G9-F1
#
_cell.length_a   1.000
_cell.length_b   1.000
_cell.length_c   1.000
_cell.angle_alpha   90.00
_cell.angle_beta   90.00
_cell.angle_gamma   90.00
#
_symmetry.space_group_name_H-M   'P 1'
#
loop_
_entity.id
_entity.type
_entity.pdbx_description
1 polymer ?
#
loop_
_entity_poly.entity_id
_entity_poly.type
_entity_poly.pdbx_seq_one_letter_code
_entity_poly.pdbx_strand_id
1 'polypeptide(L)'
;IGRLDEYAGIDISLHSLAEIKKKIPTIKLLIVGGGETSVEKYKSLAKDLGISKNVSFFGFIDSIDEAFNIIKHASIGLAMYKPSDTNVSLYAEPSKPKE
;
A
#
# COMPACT_ATOMS: atom_id res chain seq x y z
N ILE A 1 -6.14 -0.05 0.49
CA ILE A 1 -6.94 1.13 0.08
C ILE A 1 -6.42 2.29 0.91
N GLY A 2 -5.93 3.36 0.28
CA GLY A 2 -5.43 4.51 1.01
C GLY A 2 -4.68 5.50 0.13
N ARG A 3 -4.15 6.55 0.75
CA ARG A 3 -3.25 7.49 0.11
C ARG A 3 -1.90 6.82 -0.15
N LEU A 4 -1.31 7.02 -1.33
CA LEU A 4 0.03 6.54 -1.69
C LEU A 4 0.99 7.74 -1.72
N ASP A 5 1.18 8.37 -0.57
CA ASP A 5 2.23 9.36 -0.38
C ASP A 5 3.46 8.72 0.28
N GLU A 6 4.45 9.53 0.62
CA GLU A 6 5.66 9.08 1.30
C GLU A 6 5.43 8.63 2.76
N TYR A 7 4.33 9.07 3.37
CA TYR A 7 3.99 8.82 4.77
C TYR A 7 3.29 7.48 4.98
N ALA A 8 2.56 7.00 3.97
CA ALA A 8 1.83 5.73 3.98
C ALA A 8 2.73 4.47 4.07
N GLY A 9 4.06 4.64 3.98
CA GLY A 9 5.02 3.55 4.17
C GLY A 9 5.02 2.49 3.08
N ILE A 10 4.47 2.77 1.89
CA ILE A 10 4.36 1.76 0.82
C ILE A 10 5.73 1.18 0.42
N ASP A 11 6.79 1.97 0.48
CA ASP A 11 8.17 1.53 0.32
C ASP A 11 8.58 0.46 1.35
N ILE A 12 8.23 0.65 2.63
CA ILE A 12 8.49 -0.34 3.69
C ILE A 12 7.78 -1.66 3.36
N SER A 13 6.54 -1.58 2.86
CA SER A 13 5.76 -2.76 2.45
C SER A 13 6.45 -3.50 1.31
N LEU A 14 6.97 -2.78 0.32
CA LEU A 14 7.66 -3.35 -0.83
C LEU A 14 9.00 -4.01 -0.42
N HIS A 15 9.80 -3.34 0.40
CA HIS A 15 11.03 -3.93 0.95
C HIS A 15 10.73 -5.17 1.80
N SER A 16 9.69 -5.13 2.63
CA SER A 16 9.28 -6.28 3.44
C SER A 16 8.80 -7.44 2.55
N LEU A 17 8.07 -7.16 1.48
CA LEU A 17 7.61 -8.17 0.54
C LEU A 17 8.79 -8.90 -0.13
N ALA A 18 9.86 -8.17 -0.48
CA ALA A 18 11.07 -8.75 -1.06
C ALA A 18 11.72 -9.80 -0.13
N GLU A 19 11.72 -9.55 1.17
CA GLU A 19 12.21 -10.51 2.17
C GLU A 19 11.24 -11.68 2.38
N ILE A 20 9.93 -11.39 2.52
CA ILE A 20 8.91 -12.43 2.77
C ILE A 20 8.78 -13.39 1.59
N LYS A 21 8.90 -12.89 0.36
CA LYS A 21 8.84 -13.69 -0.88
C LYS A 21 9.86 -14.84 -0.89
N LYS A 22 11.02 -14.67 -0.23
CA LYS A 22 12.05 -15.72 -0.12
C LYS A 22 11.50 -16.97 0.61
N LYS A 23 10.54 -16.79 1.52
CA LYS A 23 9.89 -17.86 2.28
C LYS A 23 8.52 -18.24 1.72
N ILE A 24 7.77 -17.28 1.16
CA ILE A 24 6.42 -17.47 0.61
C ILE A 24 6.39 -16.93 -0.83
N PRO A 25 6.86 -17.69 -1.83
CA PRO A 25 7.01 -17.17 -3.21
C PRO A 25 5.70 -16.74 -3.88
N THR A 26 4.58 -17.31 -3.44
CA THR A 26 3.23 -17.05 -3.96
C THR A 26 2.57 -15.81 -3.37
N ILE A 27 3.19 -15.17 -2.37
CA ILE A 27 2.62 -13.98 -1.71
C ILE A 27 2.34 -12.87 -2.72
N LYS A 28 1.19 -12.22 -2.56
CA LYS A 28 0.77 -11.07 -3.36
C LYS A 28 0.51 -9.87 -2.46
N LEU A 29 0.93 -8.70 -2.91
CA LEU A 29 0.60 -7.43 -2.30
C LEU A 29 -0.34 -6.67 -3.24
N LEU A 30 -1.52 -6.32 -2.73
CA LEU A 30 -2.52 -5.54 -3.46
C LEU A 30 -2.46 -4.09 -2.96
N ILE A 31 -2.25 -3.15 -3.88
CA ILE A 31 -2.17 -1.72 -3.57
C ILE A 31 -3.28 -0.99 -4.32
N VAL A 32 -4.24 -0.47 -3.56
CA VAL A 32 -5.41 0.27 -4.07
C VAL A 32 -5.33 1.71 -3.56
N GLY A 33 -5.48 2.66 -4.48
CA GLY A 33 -5.35 4.09 -4.26
C GLY A 33 -4.12 4.70 -4.95
N GLY A 34 -3.98 6.02 -4.79
CA GLY A 34 -2.86 6.80 -5.33
C GLY A 34 -3.07 7.28 -6.76
N GLY A 35 -2.51 8.47 -7.04
CA GLY A 35 -2.46 9.01 -8.39
C GLY A 35 -1.37 8.36 -9.24
N GLU A 36 -1.42 8.59 -10.55
CA GLU A 36 -0.52 8.00 -11.55
C GLU A 36 0.95 8.14 -11.17
N THR A 37 1.41 9.35 -10.81
CA THR A 37 2.82 9.60 -10.44
C THR A 37 3.28 8.78 -9.24
N SER A 38 2.45 8.70 -8.19
CA SER A 38 2.77 7.90 -7.00
C SER A 38 2.84 6.41 -7.34
N VAL A 39 1.89 5.93 -8.14
CA VAL A 39 1.83 4.54 -8.58
C VAL A 39 3.08 4.18 -9.38
N GLU A 40 3.49 5.02 -10.34
CA GLU A 40 4.68 4.76 -11.16
C GLU A 40 5.97 4.76 -10.33
N LYS A 41 6.10 5.66 -9.35
CA LYS A 41 7.21 5.63 -8.39
C LYS A 41 7.34 4.27 -7.70
N TYR A 42 6.22 3.74 -7.17
CA TYR A 42 6.23 2.47 -6.45
C TYR A 42 6.34 1.25 -7.36
N LYS A 43 5.85 1.32 -8.61
CA LYS A 43 6.09 0.30 -9.63
C LYS A 43 7.58 0.21 -9.98
N SER A 44 8.28 1.34 -10.11
CA SER A 44 9.73 1.34 -10.33
C SER A 44 10.45 0.67 -9.18
N LEU A 45 10.14 1.03 -7.93
CA LEU A 45 10.74 0.38 -6.75
C LEU A 45 10.45 -1.13 -6.72
N ALA A 46 9.24 -1.56 -7.04
CA ALA A 46 8.90 -2.98 -7.13
C ALA A 46 9.71 -3.72 -8.22
N LYS A 47 10.03 -3.04 -9.33
CA LYS A 47 10.89 -3.57 -10.39
C LYS A 47 12.33 -3.70 -9.93
N ASP A 48 12.87 -2.66 -9.29
CA ASP A 48 14.24 -2.65 -8.76
C ASP A 48 14.44 -3.74 -7.70
N LEU A 49 13.41 -4.02 -6.90
CA LEU A 49 13.40 -5.10 -5.91
C LEU A 49 13.12 -6.50 -6.50
N GLY A 50 12.84 -6.63 -7.81
CA GLY A 50 12.55 -7.93 -8.44
C GLY A 50 11.24 -8.58 -7.98
N ILE A 51 10.29 -7.77 -7.51
CA ILE A 51 9.00 -8.21 -6.95
C ILE A 51 7.79 -7.78 -7.78
N SER A 52 7.97 -7.19 -8.97
CA SER A 52 6.83 -6.72 -9.80
C SER A 52 5.75 -7.77 -10.01
N LYS A 53 6.11 -9.06 -10.17
CA LYS A 53 5.14 -10.16 -10.33
C LYS A 53 4.32 -10.45 -9.07
N ASN A 54 4.74 -9.95 -7.92
CA ASN A 54 4.13 -10.15 -6.61
C ASN A 54 3.31 -8.94 -6.15
N VAL A 55 3.28 -7.85 -6.94
CA VAL A 55 2.56 -6.62 -6.56
C VAL A 55 1.55 -6.26 -7.65
N SER A 56 0.31 -5.99 -7.25
CA SER A 56 -0.73 -5.47 -8.13
C SER A 56 -1.08 -4.05 -7.70
N PHE A 57 -0.86 -3.09 -8.61
CA PHE A 57 -1.25 -1.69 -8.43
C PHE A 57 -2.55 -1.45 -9.17
N PHE A 58 -3.60 -1.06 -8.46
CA PHE A 58 -4.91 -0.76 -9.04
C PHE A 58 -5.13 0.74 -9.28
N GLY A 59 -4.26 1.60 -8.71
CA GLY A 59 -4.43 3.05 -8.79
C GLY A 59 -5.68 3.53 -8.06
N PHE A 60 -6.13 4.72 -8.43
CA PHE A 60 -7.37 5.29 -7.90
C PHE A 60 -8.59 4.57 -8.47
N ILE A 61 -9.53 4.25 -7.58
CA ILE A 61 -10.79 3.57 -7.91
C ILE A 61 -11.91 4.44 -7.36
N ASP A 62 -12.80 4.91 -8.24
CA ASP A 62 -13.93 5.76 -7.87
C ASP A 62 -15.02 5.01 -7.09
N SER A 63 -15.23 3.73 -7.42
CA SER A 63 -16.25 2.91 -6.80
C SER A 63 -15.76 2.24 -5.52
N ILE A 64 -16.41 2.55 -4.41
CA ILE A 64 -16.11 1.90 -3.13
C ILE A 64 -16.38 0.39 -3.18
N ASP A 65 -17.42 -0.04 -3.89
CA ASP A 65 -17.77 -1.45 -4.06
C ASP A 65 -16.71 -2.21 -4.88
N GLU A 66 -16.13 -1.57 -5.88
CA GLU A 66 -15.02 -2.13 -6.65
C GLU A 66 -13.78 -2.29 -5.77
N ALA A 67 -13.46 -1.27 -4.96
CA ALA A 67 -12.36 -1.34 -4.01
C ALA A 67 -12.57 -2.49 -2.99
N PHE A 68 -13.80 -2.65 -2.46
CA PHE A 68 -14.16 -3.75 -1.58
C PHE A 68 -14.06 -5.12 -2.26
N ASN A 69 -14.48 -5.21 -3.52
CA ASN A 69 -14.37 -6.44 -4.31
C ASN A 69 -12.92 -6.89 -4.52
N ILE A 70 -11.95 -5.96 -4.55
CA ILE A 70 -10.53 -6.30 -4.59
C ILE A 70 -10.06 -6.79 -3.23
N ILE A 71 -10.36 -6.05 -2.16
CA ILE A 71 -9.80 -6.36 -0.83
C ILE A 71 -10.46 -7.56 -0.14
N LYS A 72 -11.67 -7.99 -0.54
CA LYS A 72 -12.32 -9.19 0.03
C LYS A 72 -11.50 -10.47 -0.16
N HIS A 73 -10.55 -10.47 -1.10
CA HIS A 73 -9.64 -11.58 -1.36
C HIS A 73 -8.32 -11.48 -0.57
N ALA A 74 -8.10 -10.38 0.17
CA ALA A 74 -6.90 -10.19 0.98
C ALA A 74 -7.07 -10.84 2.35
N SER A 75 -6.00 -11.49 2.85
CA SER A 75 -5.99 -12.12 4.18
C SER A 75 -5.57 -11.17 5.30
N ILE A 76 -4.75 -10.17 4.99
CA ILE A 76 -4.16 -9.24 5.96
C ILE A 76 -4.22 -7.81 5.39
N GLY A 77 -4.66 -6.86 6.22
CA GLY A 77 -4.57 -5.43 5.93
C GLY A 77 -3.33 -4.82 6.57
N LEU A 78 -2.66 -3.92 5.84
CA LEU A 78 -1.50 -3.17 6.34
C LEU A 78 -1.89 -1.69 6.44
N ALA A 79 -1.75 -1.12 7.64
CA ALA A 79 -1.92 0.30 7.91
C ALA A 79 -0.64 0.83 8.54
N MET A 80 0.32 1.18 7.69
CA MET A 80 1.61 1.68 8.11
C MET A 80 1.66 3.20 8.01
N TYR A 81 2.47 3.79 8.88
CA TYR A 81 2.73 5.22 8.90
C TYR A 81 4.18 5.42 9.28
N LYS A 82 4.92 6.17 8.47
CA LYS A 82 6.29 6.53 8.84
C LYS A 82 6.25 7.51 10.03
N PRO A 83 6.95 7.23 11.14
CA PRO A 83 7.06 8.18 12.24
C PRO A 83 8.00 9.30 11.80
N SER A 84 7.42 10.39 11.31
CA SER A 84 8.11 11.62 10.95
C SER A 84 7.41 12.78 11.63
N ASP A 85 8.16 13.77 12.09
CA ASP A 85 7.62 14.99 12.70
C ASP A 85 6.76 15.79 11.70
N THR A 86 6.92 15.54 10.40
CA THR A 86 6.09 16.11 9.33
C THR A 86 4.84 15.28 9.02
N ASN A 87 4.70 14.09 9.59
CA ASN A 87 3.56 13.23 9.37
C ASN A 87 2.42 13.62 10.32
N VAL A 88 1.43 14.35 9.80
CA VAL A 88 0.24 14.75 10.58
C VAL A 88 -0.54 13.56 11.16
N SER A 89 -0.40 12.35 10.60
CA SER A 89 -1.00 11.13 11.16
C SER A 89 -0.42 10.76 12.53
N LEU A 90 0.75 11.28 12.90
CA LEU A 90 1.35 11.10 14.23
C LEU A 90 0.58 11.87 15.32
N TYR A 91 -0.01 13.01 14.94
CA TYR A 91 -0.69 13.93 15.86
C TYR A 91 -2.22 13.90 15.71
N ALA A 92 -2.73 13.14 14.74
CA ALA A 92 -4.16 12.96 14.56
C ALA A 92 -4.67 11.97 15.61
N GLU A 93 -5.48 12.45 16.55
CA GLU A 93 -6.18 11.54 17.47
C GLU A 93 -7.11 10.60 16.68
N PRO A 94 -7.14 9.29 17.03
CA PRO A 94 -8.02 8.31 16.39
C PRO A 94 -9.50 8.51 16.75
N SER A 95 -9.83 9.50 17.58
CA SER A 95 -11.16 9.78 18.13
C SER A 95 -12.13 10.44 17.14
N LYS A 96 -11.70 10.83 15.93
CA LYS A 96 -12.64 11.34 14.92
C LYS A 96 -13.65 10.26 14.53
N PRO A 97 -14.96 10.47 14.76
CA PRO A 97 -16.00 9.57 14.28
C PRO A 97 -15.87 9.42 12.77
N LYS A 98 -15.88 8.19 12.28
CA LYS A 98 -16.08 7.90 10.86
C LYS A 98 -17.58 7.81 10.67
N GLU A 99 -18.15 8.77 9.95
CA GLU A 99 -19.53 8.69 9.45
C GLU A 99 -19.68 7.54 8.45
#